data_AF-A0AA46S9G9-F1
#
_entry.id   AF-A0AA46S9G9-F1
#
_cell.length_a   1.000
_cell.length_b   1.000
_cell.length_c   1.000
_cell.angle_alpha   90.00
_cell.angle_beta   90.00
_cell.angle_gamma   90.00
#
_symmetry.space_group_name_H-M   'P 1'
#
loop_
_entity.id
_entity.type
_entity.pdbx_description
1 polymer ?
#
loop_
_entity_poly.entity_id
_entity_poly.type
_entity_poly.pdbx_seq_one_letter_code
_entity_poly.pdbx_strand_id
1 'polypeptide(L)' 'MARKDPQINIRVPEETLGKLKAETEKEHRSVTAQINLLIKEWLLKRSNQQV' A
#
# COMPACT_ATOMS: atom_id res chain seq x y z
N MET A 1 -10.13 -12.03 -10.48
CA MET A 1 -8.84 -11.79 -9.80
C MET A 1 -7.95 -13.00 -10.09
N ALA A 2 -6.89 -12.82 -10.86
CA ALA A 2 -6.11 -13.92 -11.43
C ALA A 2 -5.29 -14.62 -10.33
N ARG A 3 -5.25 -15.96 -10.35
CA ARG A 3 -4.61 -16.84 -9.36
C ARG A 3 -3.08 -16.73 -9.25
N LYS A 4 -2.47 -15.63 -9.70
CA LYS A 4 -1.01 -15.43 -9.78
C LYS A 4 -0.49 -14.23 -8.97
N ASP A 5 -1.36 -13.44 -8.34
CA ASP A 5 -0.90 -12.35 -7.48
C ASP A 5 -0.28 -12.91 -6.18
N PRO A 6 1.02 -12.66 -5.91
CA PRO A 6 1.65 -13.12 -4.67
C PRO A 6 1.02 -12.42 -3.46
N GLN A 7 0.51 -13.21 -2.51
CA GLN A 7 -0.03 -12.68 -1.27
C GLN A 7 1.09 -12.41 -0.28
N ILE A 8 1.20 -11.15 0.17
CA ILE A 8 2.15 -10.75 1.20
C ILE A 8 1.37 -10.52 2.49
N ASN A 9 1.66 -11.32 3.51
CA ASN A 9 1.14 -11.10 4.86
C ASN A 9 2.14 -10.24 5.64
N ILE A 10 1.74 -9.01 5.96
CA ILE A 10 2.53 -8.10 6.78
C ILE A 10 1.91 -7.96 8.17
N ARG A 11 2.75 -7.98 9.21
CA ARG A 11 2.33 -7.58 10.55
C ARG A 11 2.59 -6.10 10.70
N VAL A 12 1.52 -5.35 10.92
CA VAL A 12 1.57 -3.91 11.15
C VAL A 12 0.94 -3.59 12.50
N PRO A 13 1.43 -2.58 13.23
CA PRO A 13 0.80 -2.14 14.46
C PRO A 13 -0.61 -1.61 14.20
N GLU A 14 -1.52 -1.79 15.16
CA GLU A 14 -2.93 -1.38 15.04
C GLU A 14 -3.09 0.11 14.76
N GLU A 15 -2.24 0.95 15.36
CA GLU A 15 -2.24 2.40 15.10
C GLU A 15 -1.98 2.74 13.63
N THR A 16 -1.06 2.02 12.98
CA THR A 16 -0.74 2.19 11.57
C THR A 16 -1.87 1.67 10.68
N LEU A 17 -2.46 0.53 11.04
CA LEU A 17 -3.61 -0.02 10.32
C LEU A 17 -4.83 0.91 10.41
N GLY A 18 -5.06 1.53 11.58
CA GLY A 18 -6.16 2.48 11.79
C GLY A 18 -6.01 3.72 10.92
N LYS A 19 -4.80 4.30 10.87
CA LYS A 19 -4.51 5.43 9.97
C LYS A 19 -4.70 5.06 8.50
N LEU A 20 -4.18 3.91 8.09
CA LEU A 20 -4.32 3.41 6.73
C LEU A 20 -5.79 3.20 6.36
N LYS A 21 -6.59 2.61 7.24
CA LYS A 21 -8.04 2.44 7.01
C LYS A 21 -8.76 3.77 6.85
N ALA A 22 -8.48 4.74 7.72
CA ALA A 22 -9.08 6.07 7.64
C ALA A 22 -8.75 6.79 6.31
N GLU A 23 -7.53 6.60 5.79
CA GLU A 23 -7.17 7.12 4.46
C GLU A 23 -7.88 6.35 3.33
N THR A 24 -8.03 5.04 3.45
CA THR A 24 -8.72 4.20 2.45
C THR A 24 -10.21 4.48 2.35
N GLU A 25 -10.86 4.78 3.47
CA GLU A 25 -12.27 5.19 3.50
C GLU A 25 -12.48 6.54 2.83
N LYS A 26 -11.58 7.50 3.07
CA LYS A 26 -11.63 8.82 2.41
C LYS A 26 -11.43 8.74 0.91
N GLU A 27 -10.55 7.85 0.45
CA GLU A 27 -10.27 7.66 -0.97
C GLU A 27 -11.24 6.71 -1.68
N HIS A 28 -12.24 6.14 -0.98
CA HIS A 28 -13.14 5.09 -1.50
C HIS A 28 -12.38 3.92 -2.14
N ARG A 29 -11.23 3.54 -1.57
CA ARG A 29 -10.34 2.49 -2.09
C ARG A 29 -10.22 1.34 -1.10
N SER A 30 -9.88 0.16 -1.61
CA SER A 30 -9.51 -0.96 -0.74
C SER A 30 -8.12 -0.74 -0.14
N VAL A 31 -7.91 -1.22 1.09
CA VAL A 31 -6.61 -1.20 1.79
C VAL A 31 -5.47 -1.72 0.90
N THR A 32 -5.71 -2.82 0.17
CA THR A 32 -4.73 -3.39 -0.76
C THR A 32 -4.37 -2.44 -1.90
N ALA A 33 -5.33 -1.68 -2.42
CA ALA A 33 -5.09 -0.74 -3.52
C ALA A 33 -4.26 0.46 -3.04
N GLN A 34 -4.53 0.95 -1.83
CA GLN A 34 -3.77 2.05 -1.23
C GLN A 34 -2.33 1.64 -0.89
N ILE A 35 -2.14 0.45 -0.32
CA ILE A 35 -0.79 -0.10 -0.09
C ILE A 35 -0.03 -0.23 -1.41
N ASN A 36 -0.69 -0.72 -2.47
CA ASN A 36 -0.04 -0.87 -3.77
C ASN A 36 0.38 0.48 -4.37
N LEU A 37 -0.44 1.53 -4.22
CA LEU A 37 -0.08 2.89 -4.64
C LEU A 37 1.11 3.45 -3.84
N LEU A 38 1.07 3.34 -2.51
CA LEU A 38 2.17 3.75 -1.62
C LEU A 38 3.49 3.06 -1.99
N ILE A 39 3.45 1.75 -2.26
CA ILE A 39 4.62 0.98 -2.70
C ILE A 39 5.12 1.49 -4.06
N LYS A 40 4.23 1.71 -5.03
CA LYS A 40 4.60 2.23 -6.35
C LYS A 40 5.24 3.61 -6.26
N GLU A 41 4.66 4.53 -5.52
CA GLU A 41 5.19 5.87 -5.34
C GLU A 41 6.55 5.84 -4.63
N TRP A 42 6.71 5.01 -3.61
CA TRP A 42 7.96 4.85 -2.90
C TRP A 42 9.07 4.27 -3.80
N LEU A 43 8.75 3.26 -4.62
CA LEU A 43 9.68 2.68 -5.59
C LEU A 43 10.09 3.69 -6.68
N LEU A 44 9.14 4.47 -7.19
CA LEU A 44 9.41 5.55 -8.15
C LEU A 44 10.37 6.58 -7.56
N LYS A 45 10.13 7.04 -6.32
CA LYS A 45 11.03 7.99 -5.64
C LYS A 45 12.43 7.43 -5.44
N ARG A 46 12.57 6.16 -5.05
CA ARG A 46 13.87 5.49 -4.89
C ARG A 46 14.62 5.29 -6.20
N SER A 47 13.91 5.02 -7.30
CA SER A 47 14.52 4.92 -8.62
C SER A 47 15.02 6.28 -9.10
N ASN A 48 14.30 7.35 -8.79
CA ASN A 48 14.67 8.72 -9.16
C ASN A 48 15.76 9.33 -8.27
N GLN A 49 16.04 8.75 -7.09
CA GLN A 49 17.13 9.17 -6.20
C GLN A 49 18.48 8.46 -6.49
N GLN A 50 18.52 7.53 -7.43
CA GLN A 50 19.75 6.83 -7.85
C GLN A 50 20.37 7.42 -9.14
N VAL A 51 19.97 8.64 -9.53
CA VAL A 51 20.54 9.38 -10.67
C VAL A 51 21.24 10.63 -10.19
#